data_AF-A0A1X0QRS6-F1
#
_entry.id   AF-A0A1X0QRS6-F1
#
_cell.length_a   1.000
_cell.length_b   1.000
_cell.length_c   1.000
_cell.angle_alpha   90.00
_cell.angle_beta   90.00
_cell.angle_gamma   90.00
#
_symmetry.space_group_name_H-M   'P 1'
#
loop_
_entity.id
_entity.type
_entity.pdbx_description
1 polymer ?
#
loop_
_entity_poly.entity_id
_entity_poly.type
_entity_poly.pdbx_seq_one_letter_code
_entity_poly.pdbx_strand_id
1 'polypeptide(L)'
;EVVDNIVSTTPRHHTYIKQLKDDGYEIIGYCRKSKKACDNRALLLERMINILYQRSLVQKVFVSPSSSVKQALSKRDLFDQDFLTYVKEKKTKICIVAIDYAGFTTNMSDLKNLLR
;
A
#
# COMPACT_ATOMS: atom_id res chain seq x y z
N GLU A 1 25.09 15.82 9.28
CA GLU A 1 24.16 16.21 8.20
C GLU A 1 23.51 15.00 7.50
N VAL A 2 24.26 14.14 6.79
CA VAL A 2 23.65 12.96 6.10
C VAL A 2 23.16 11.88 7.06
N VAL A 3 23.95 11.54 8.07
CA VAL A 3 23.60 10.50 9.07
C VAL A 3 22.33 10.88 9.83
N ASP A 4 22.22 12.14 10.25
CA ASP A 4 21.05 12.65 10.97
C ASP A 4 19.78 12.59 10.11
N ASN A 5 19.89 12.85 8.82
CA ASN A 5 18.77 12.72 7.88
C ASN A 5 18.33 11.26 7.73
N ILE A 6 19.26 10.30 7.66
CA ILE A 6 18.92 8.87 7.58
C ILE A 6 18.22 8.41 8.86
N VAL A 7 18.79 8.71 10.03
CA VAL A 7 18.25 8.29 11.33
C VAL A 7 16.87 8.93 11.59
N SER A 8 16.70 10.21 11.23
CA SER A 8 15.44 10.94 11.45
C SER A 8 14.35 10.63 10.43
N THR A 9 14.65 9.95 9.31
CA THR A 9 13.64 9.66 8.27
C THR A 9 12.46 8.85 8.80
N THR A 10 12.72 7.79 9.58
CA THR A 10 11.63 6.94 10.10
C THR A 10 10.78 7.67 11.13
N PRO A 11 11.35 8.33 12.17
CA PRO A 11 10.57 9.14 13.10
C PRO A 11 9.76 10.25 12.44
N ARG A 12 10.34 10.99 11.47
CA ARG A 12 9.62 12.04 10.74
C ARG A 12 8.43 11.49 9.98
N HIS A 13 8.62 10.35 9.29
CA HIS A 13 7.52 9.68 8.60
C HIS A 13 6.43 9.20 9.57
N HIS A 14 6.80 8.63 10.72
CA HIS A 14 5.83 8.25 11.75
C HIS A 14 5.03 9.43 12.28
N THR A 15 5.67 10.57 12.54
CA THR A 15 4.98 11.80 12.97
C THR A 15 3.98 12.27 11.91
N TYR A 16 4.37 12.27 10.64
CA TYR A 16 3.47 12.62 9.54
C TYR A 16 2.26 11.68 9.44
N ILE A 17 2.48 10.36 9.53
CA ILE A 17 1.38 9.39 9.51
C ILE A 17 0.44 9.56 10.70
N LYS A 18 0.97 9.86 11.90
CA LYS A 18 0.15 10.14 13.09
C LYS A 18 -0.71 11.38 12.88
N GLN A 19 -0.14 12.46 12.37
CA GLN A 19 -0.91 13.66 12.03
C GLN A 19 -2.04 13.36 11.05
N LEU A 20 -1.80 12.55 10.00
CA LEU A 20 -2.86 12.15 9.09
C LEU A 20 -3.99 11.39 9.81
N LYS A 21 -3.67 10.51 10.76
CA LYS A 21 -4.68 9.82 11.57
C LYS A 21 -5.49 10.80 12.41
N ASP A 22 -4.82 11.77 13.03
CA ASP A 22 -5.45 12.82 13.84
C ASP A 22 -6.38 13.71 12.99
N ASP A 23 -6.01 13.94 11.72
CA ASP A 23 -6.83 14.65 10.71
C ASP A 23 -8.00 13.80 10.17
N GLY A 24 -8.21 12.60 10.72
CA GLY A 24 -9.30 11.68 10.40
C GLY A 24 -9.04 10.77 9.21
N TYR A 25 -7.79 10.59 8.77
CA TYR A 25 -7.45 9.63 7.72
C TYR A 25 -7.32 8.22 8.26
N GLU A 26 -7.94 7.27 7.57
CA GLU A 26 -7.61 5.86 7.68
C GLU A 26 -6.38 5.56 6.82
N ILE A 27 -5.34 5.02 7.45
CA ILE A 27 -4.09 4.69 6.76
C ILE A 27 -4.13 3.22 6.36
N ILE A 28 -4.17 2.94 5.05
CA ILE A 28 -4.17 1.58 4.53
C ILE A 28 -2.91 1.31 3.71
N GLY A 29 -2.37 0.11 3.85
CA GLY A 29 -1.26 -0.38 3.05
C GLY A 29 -1.76 -1.15 1.82
N TYR A 30 -1.04 -1.04 0.71
CA TYR A 30 -1.22 -1.90 -0.44
C TYR A 30 0.13 -2.48 -0.87
N CYS A 31 0.19 -3.79 -1.10
CA CYS A 31 1.35 -4.42 -1.68
C CYS A 31 0.99 -5.45 -2.77
N ARG A 32 1.93 -5.65 -3.68
CA ARG A 32 1.75 -6.53 -4.84
C ARG A 32 2.99 -7.37 -5.06
N LYS A 33 2.79 -8.62 -5.49
CA LYS A 33 3.87 -9.46 -6.02
C LYS A 33 3.60 -9.83 -7.48
N SER A 34 4.67 -9.83 -8.28
CA SER A 34 4.60 -10.13 -9.72
C SER A 34 4.20 -11.58 -9.99
N LYS A 35 3.71 -11.86 -11.21
CA LYS A 35 3.32 -13.22 -11.64
C LYS A 35 4.47 -14.21 -11.81
N LYS A 36 5.73 -13.73 -11.82
CA LYS A 36 6.90 -14.59 -12.05
C LYS A 36 6.97 -15.71 -11.00
N ALA A 37 7.25 -16.95 -11.42
CA ALA A 37 7.47 -18.05 -10.48
C ALA A 37 8.45 -17.63 -9.38
N CYS A 38 8.10 -17.93 -8.13
CA CYS A 38 8.86 -17.50 -6.96
C CYS A 38 8.48 -18.41 -5.79
N ASP A 39 9.45 -19.22 -5.37
CA ASP A 39 9.26 -20.23 -4.32
C ASP A 39 9.03 -19.58 -2.95
N ASN A 40 9.52 -18.35 -2.77
CA ASN A 40 9.44 -17.60 -1.51
C ASN A 40 8.36 -16.51 -1.52
N ARG A 41 7.32 -16.61 -2.36
CA ARG A 41 6.31 -15.56 -2.53
C ARG A 41 5.62 -15.17 -1.23
N ALA A 42 5.19 -16.16 -0.44
CA ALA A 42 4.52 -15.91 0.83
C ALA A 42 5.42 -15.12 1.79
N LEU A 43 6.68 -15.56 1.98
CA LEU A 43 7.67 -14.89 2.83
C LEU A 43 7.96 -13.45 2.37
N LEU A 44 8.04 -13.22 1.05
CA LEU A 44 8.28 -11.87 0.53
C LEU A 44 7.06 -10.96 0.76
N LEU A 45 5.84 -11.46 0.57
CA LEU A 45 4.62 -10.71 0.87
C LEU A 45 4.51 -10.40 2.36
N GLU A 46 4.78 -11.37 3.22
CA GLU A 46 4.81 -11.18 4.67
C GLU A 46 5.81 -10.10 5.08
N ARG A 47 7.02 -10.11 4.53
CA ARG A 47 8.01 -9.04 4.75
C ARG A 47 7.50 -7.67 4.30
N MET A 48 6.84 -7.60 3.13
CA MET A 48 6.25 -6.36 2.65
C MET A 48 5.13 -5.85 3.57
N ILE A 49 4.27 -6.76 4.06
CA ILE A 49 3.20 -6.45 5.03
C ILE A 49 3.81 -5.92 6.33
N ASN A 50 4.83 -6.60 6.88
CA ASN A 50 5.52 -6.17 8.10
C ASN A 50 6.16 -4.79 7.95
N ILE A 51 6.78 -4.50 6.80
CA ILE A 51 7.33 -3.17 6.50
C ILE A 51 6.24 -2.10 6.54
N LEU A 52 5.06 -2.35 5.94
CA LEU A 52 3.95 -1.40 5.94
C LEU A 52 3.44 -1.12 7.36
N TYR A 53 3.29 -2.16 8.20
CA TYR A 53 2.90 -1.98 9.60
C TYR A 53 3.95 -1.25 10.43
N GLN A 54 5.22 -1.65 10.34
CA GLN A 54 6.29 -1.12 11.17
C GLN A 54 6.71 0.29 10.75
N ARG A 55 6.86 0.55 9.45
CA ARG A 55 7.38 1.82 8.94
C ARG A 55 6.29 2.84 8.68
N SER A 56 5.10 2.40 8.27
CA SER A 56 4.03 3.31 7.86
C SER A 56 2.79 3.24 8.74
N LEU A 57 2.83 2.50 9.85
CA LEU A 57 1.78 2.45 10.87
C LEU A 57 0.38 2.22 10.28
N VAL A 58 0.28 1.43 9.21
CA VAL A 58 -0.98 1.16 8.53
C VAL A 58 -1.93 0.39 9.45
N GLN A 59 -3.23 0.57 9.23
CA GLN A 59 -4.28 -0.09 10.02
C GLN A 59 -4.71 -1.40 9.36
N LYS A 60 -4.70 -1.44 8.02
CA LYS A 60 -5.07 -2.58 7.20
C LYS A 60 -4.16 -2.69 5.98
N VAL A 61 -3.85 -3.90 5.53
CA VAL A 61 -3.06 -4.13 4.32
C VAL A 61 -3.85 -4.96 3.31
N PHE A 62 -3.91 -4.47 2.08
CA PHE A 62 -4.44 -5.21 0.92
C PHE A 62 -3.28 -5.77 0.10
N VAL A 63 -3.45 -7.00 -0.39
CA VAL A 63 -2.38 -7.75 -1.03
C VAL A 63 -2.85 -8.32 -2.35
N SER A 64 -2.11 -8.02 -3.42
CA SER A 64 -2.24 -8.66 -4.72
C SER A 64 -1.08 -9.64 -4.92
N PRO A 65 -1.25 -10.95 -4.58
CA PRO A 65 -0.13 -11.88 -4.43
C PRO A 65 0.51 -12.33 -5.75
N SER A 66 -0.21 -12.21 -6.87
CA SER A 66 0.31 -12.62 -8.19
C SER A 66 -0.38 -11.84 -9.30
N SER A 67 0.14 -10.67 -9.63
CA SER A 67 -0.44 -9.81 -10.68
C SER A 67 0.62 -9.08 -11.49
N SER A 68 0.25 -8.50 -12.63
CA SER A 68 1.15 -7.64 -13.41
C SER A 68 1.01 -6.18 -12.96
N VAL A 69 2.10 -5.41 -13.02
CA VAL A 69 2.09 -3.95 -12.75
C VAL A 69 1.15 -3.16 -13.66
N LYS A 70 0.90 -3.68 -14.87
CA LYS A 70 0.01 -3.08 -15.88
C LYS A 70 -1.42 -3.60 -15.82
N GLN A 71 -1.68 -4.65 -15.02
CA GLN A 71 -3.01 -5.23 -14.91
C GLN A 71 -3.95 -4.26 -14.21
N ALA A 72 -5.19 -4.13 -14.66
CA ALA A 72 -6.20 -3.30 -14.01
C ALA A 72 -6.35 -3.69 -12.54
N LEU A 73 -6.40 -2.73 -11.59
CA LEU A 73 -6.59 -3.01 -10.15
C LEU A 73 -7.79 -3.94 -9.92
N SER A 74 -8.92 -3.70 -10.61
CA SER A 74 -10.14 -4.52 -10.57
C SER A 74 -9.97 -5.97 -11.03
N LYS A 75 -8.87 -6.28 -11.70
CA LYS A 75 -8.55 -7.63 -12.15
C LYS A 75 -7.48 -8.29 -11.27
N ARG A 76 -6.92 -7.60 -10.27
CA ARG A 76 -5.84 -8.14 -9.43
C ARG A 76 -6.36 -8.77 -8.15
N ASP A 77 -7.48 -8.27 -7.66
CA ASP A 77 -8.05 -8.67 -6.39
C ASP A 77 -8.92 -9.92 -6.58
N LEU A 78 -8.72 -10.91 -5.71
CA LEU A 78 -9.38 -12.22 -5.75
C LEU A 78 -10.38 -12.30 -4.58
N PHE A 79 -11.66 -11.96 -4.83
CA PHE A 79 -12.83 -12.14 -3.96
C PHE A 79 -12.86 -11.53 -2.53
N ASP A 80 -14.10 -11.30 -2.07
CA ASP A 80 -14.72 -10.94 -0.78
C ASP A 80 -14.16 -9.82 0.13
N GLN A 81 -12.91 -9.38 0.01
CA GLN A 81 -12.44 -8.11 0.59
C GLN A 81 -11.58 -7.32 -0.39
N ASP A 82 -12.23 -6.96 -1.49
CA ASP A 82 -11.64 -6.24 -2.61
C ASP A 82 -11.21 -4.83 -2.19
N PHE A 83 -9.94 -4.50 -2.46
CA PHE A 83 -9.35 -3.19 -2.15
C PHE A 83 -10.17 -2.06 -2.76
N LEU A 84 -10.65 -2.24 -3.99
CA LEU A 84 -11.44 -1.23 -4.67
C LEU A 84 -12.81 -1.02 -4.02
N THR A 85 -13.47 -2.11 -3.62
CA THR A 85 -14.75 -2.03 -2.90
C THR A 85 -14.56 -1.35 -1.56
N TYR A 86 -13.51 -1.72 -0.81
CA TYR A 86 -13.19 -1.08 0.47
C TYR A 86 -13.00 0.43 0.32
N VAL A 87 -12.20 0.87 -0.64
CA VAL A 87 -11.93 2.30 -0.86
C VAL A 87 -13.18 3.05 -1.31
N LYS A 88 -14.04 2.44 -2.13
CA LYS A 88 -15.26 3.07 -2.64
C LYS A 88 -16.38 3.17 -1.60
N GLU A 89 -16.55 2.16 -0.77
CA GLU A 89 -17.62 2.13 0.24
C GLU A 89 -17.30 2.98 1.47
N LYS A 90 -16.00 3.20 1.74
CA LYS A 90 -15.59 3.95 2.91
C LYS A 90 -15.92 5.43 2.75
N LYS A 91 -16.56 6.00 3.77
CA LYS A 91 -16.92 7.43 3.85
C LYS A 91 -15.83 8.29 4.51
N THR A 92 -14.84 7.66 5.13
CA THR A 92 -13.72 8.36 5.78
C THR A 92 -12.63 8.66 4.77
N LYS A 93 -11.81 9.68 5.06
CA LYS A 93 -10.63 9.97 4.25
C LYS A 93 -9.67 8.78 4.32
N ILE A 94 -9.13 8.36 3.18
CA ILE A 94 -8.17 7.25 3.11
C ILE A 94 -6.82 7.79 2.63
N CYS A 95 -5.74 7.38 3.31
CA CYS A 95 -4.38 7.51 2.81
C CYS A 95 -3.86 6.12 2.44
N ILE A 96 -3.51 5.93 1.17
CA ILE A 96 -2.95 4.68 0.68
C ILE A 96 -1.43 4.77 0.71
N VAL A 97 -0.79 3.82 1.39
CA VAL A 97 0.66 3.69 1.43
C VAL A 97 1.07 2.45 0.65
N ALA A 98 2.01 2.63 -0.28
CA ALA A 98 2.67 1.55 -0.99
C ALA A 98 4.19 1.70 -0.85
N ILE A 99 4.90 0.58 -0.89
CA ILE A 99 6.37 0.56 -0.75
C ILE A 99 7.03 1.27 -1.93
N ASP A 100 6.51 1.06 -3.13
CA ASP A 100 7.00 1.65 -4.37
C ASP A 100 5.87 1.82 -5.38
N TYR A 101 6.12 2.63 -6.41
CA TYR A 101 5.16 2.91 -7.47
C TYR A 101 4.68 1.63 -8.17
N ALA A 102 5.60 0.70 -8.47
CA ALA A 102 5.28 -0.57 -9.13
C ALA A 102 4.58 -1.59 -8.20
N GLY A 103 4.74 -1.46 -6.89
CA GLY A 103 4.01 -2.20 -5.87
C GLY A 103 2.56 -1.75 -5.77
N PHE A 104 2.25 -0.51 -6.14
CA PHE A 104 0.88 -0.03 -6.28
C PHE A 104 0.32 -0.24 -7.68
N THR A 105 0.69 0.59 -8.66
CA THR A 105 0.30 0.43 -10.06
C THR A 105 1.17 1.27 -10.97
N THR A 106 1.55 0.73 -12.13
CA THR A 106 2.18 1.52 -13.20
C THR A 106 1.18 1.89 -14.30
N ASN A 107 -0.10 1.54 -14.12
CA ASN A 107 -1.17 1.91 -15.04
C ASN A 107 -1.76 3.25 -14.61
N MET A 108 -1.39 4.32 -15.32
CA MET A 108 -1.84 5.67 -15.02
C MET A 108 -3.36 5.84 -15.18
N SER A 109 -3.98 5.10 -16.09
CA SER A 109 -5.44 5.15 -16.28
C SER A 109 -6.18 4.59 -15.07
N ASP A 110 -5.68 3.51 -14.47
CA ASP A 110 -6.26 2.97 -13.23
C ASP A 110 -6.10 3.95 -12.07
N LEU A 111 -4.93 4.59 -11.94
CA LEU A 111 -4.69 5.58 -10.89
C LEU A 111 -5.65 6.76 -11.02
N LYS A 112 -5.85 7.26 -12.25
CA LYS A 112 -6.83 8.32 -12.52
C LYS A 112 -8.26 7.90 -12.17
N ASN A 113 -8.62 6.65 -12.46
CA ASN A 113 -9.95 6.12 -12.15
C ASN A 113 -10.16 5.90 -10.65
N LEU A 114 -9.08 5.67 -9.88
CA LEU A 114 -9.15 5.52 -8.42
C LEU A 114 -9.29 6.87 -7.70
N LEU A 115 -8.72 7.94 -8.26
CA LEU A 115 -8.74 9.29 -7.68
C LEU A 115 -10.00 10.10 -8.03
N ARG A 116 -10.86 9.55 -8.90
CA ARG A 116 -12.14 10.14 -9.30
C ARG A 116 -13.28 9.55 -8.50
#